data_AF-A0A535ZR87-F1
#
_entry.id   AF-A0A535ZR87-F1
#
_cell.length_a   1.000
_cell.length_b   1.000
_cell.length_c   1.000
_cell.angle_alpha   90.00
_cell.angle_beta   90.00
_cell.angle_gamma   90.00
#
_symmetry.space_group_name_H-M   'P 1'
#
loop_
_entity.id
_entity.type
_entity.pdbx_description
1 polymer ?
#
loop_
_entity_poly.entity_id
_entity_poly.type
_entity_poly.pdbx_seq_one_letter_code
_entity_poly.pdbx_strand_id
1 'polypeptide(L)' 'EGILQANGDIEVEPRIDVEHVARAVLYMASLPLDTNVQFMTVMATKMPFVGRG' A
#
# COMPACT_ATOMS: atom_id res chain seq x y z
N GLU A 1 -13.34 -9.16 -11.23
CA GLU A 1 -13.84 -10.27 -10.38
C GLU A 1 -13.03 -10.27 -9.09
N GLY A 2 -13.66 -10.58 -7.96
CA GLY A 2 -13.01 -10.56 -6.64
C GLY A 2 -12.26 -11.86 -6.33
N ILE A 3 -11.67 -11.95 -5.14
CA ILE A 3 -11.03 -13.18 -4.63
C ILE A 3 -11.59 -13.54 -3.25
N LEU A 4 -11.54 -14.84 -2.92
CA LEU A 4 -11.96 -15.35 -1.61
C LEU A 4 -11.08 -14.76 -0.50
N GLN A 5 -11.73 -14.13 0.48
CA GLN A 5 -11.10 -13.53 1.65
C GLN A 5 -11.07 -14.52 2.83
N ALA A 6 -10.31 -14.19 3.88
CA ALA A 6 -10.13 -15.05 5.05
C ALA A 6 -11.42 -15.25 5.87
N ASN A 7 -12.36 -14.29 5.81
CA ASN A 7 -13.69 -14.39 6.40
C ASN A 7 -14.68 -15.22 5.56
N GLY A 8 -14.25 -15.76 4.42
CA GLY A 8 -15.06 -16.61 3.53
C GLY A 8 -15.83 -15.87 2.43
N ASP A 9 -15.78 -14.54 2.41
CA ASP A 9 -16.48 -13.73 1.40
C ASP A 9 -15.64 -13.54 0.12
N ILE A 10 -16.28 -13.43 -1.04
CA ILE A 10 -15.61 -13.05 -2.29
C ILE A 10 -15.69 -11.54 -2.44
N GLU A 11 -14.55 -10.87 -2.35
CA GLU A 11 -14.48 -9.41 -2.43
C GLU A 11 -13.49 -8.93 -3.47
N VAL A 12 -13.79 -7.79 -4.09
CA VAL A 12 -12.85 -7.08 -4.96
C VAL A 12 -11.84 -6.36 -4.07
N GLU A 13 -10.57 -6.77 -4.14
CA GLU A 13 -9.54 -6.12 -3.34
C GLU A 13 -9.35 -4.65 -3.76
N PRO A 14 -9.35 -3.71 -2.79
CA PRO A 14 -9.08 -2.32 -3.05
C PRO A 14 -7.70 -2.15 -3.68
N ARG A 15 -7.64 -1.43 -4.81
CA ARG A 15 -6.38 -1.11 -5.48
C ARG A 15 -5.88 0.26 -5.04
N ILE A 16 -4.57 0.45 -5.09
CA ILE A 16 -3.95 1.75 -4.97
C ILE A 16 -3.71 2.35 -6.36
N ASP A 17 -3.94 3.65 -6.50
CA ASP A 17 -3.52 4.39 -7.69
C ASP A 17 -1.99 4.45 -7.76
N VAL A 18 -1.43 4.14 -8.93
CA VAL A 18 0.01 4.18 -9.21
C VAL A 18 0.63 5.55 -8.94
N GLU A 19 -0.16 6.62 -9.06
CA GLU A 19 0.30 7.98 -8.78
C GLU A 19 0.73 8.16 -7.31
N HIS A 20 0.08 7.46 -6.37
CA HIS A 20 0.46 7.51 -4.96
C HIS A 20 1.82 6.85 -4.71
N VAL A 21 2.11 5.74 -5.38
CA VAL A 21 3.40 5.07 -5.29
C VAL A 21 4.50 5.95 -5.91
N ALA A 22 4.22 6.60 -7.05
CA ALA A 22 5.15 7.53 -7.68
C ALA A 22 5.49 8.72 -6.76
N ARG A 23 4.49 9.32 -6.09
CA ARG A 23 4.72 10.39 -5.10
C ARG A 23 5.57 9.92 -3.91
N ALA A 24 5.35 8.71 -3.42
CA ALA A 24 6.15 8.11 -2.36
C ALA A 24 7.63 7.94 -2.77
N VAL A 25 7.89 7.44 -3.98
CA VAL A 25 9.26 7.30 -4.51
C VAL A 25 9.91 8.67 -4.71
N LEU A 26 9.17 9.65 -5.25
CA LEU A 26 9.67 11.02 -5.42
C LEU A 26 10.05 11.65 -4.07
N TYR A 27 9.23 11.44 -3.04
CA TYR A 27 9.53 11.89 -1.69
C TYR A 27 10.85 11.29 -1.19
N MET A 28 11.01 9.96 -1.27
CA MET A 28 12.26 9.29 -0.86
C MET A 28 13.48 9.84 -1.62
N ALA A 29 13.35 10.07 -2.92
CA ALA A 29 14.42 10.60 -3.76
C ALA A 29 14.74 12.09 -3.50
N SER A 30 13.80 12.84 -2.92
CA SER A 30 13.98 14.27 -2.61
C SER A 30 14.73 14.53 -1.30
N LEU A 31 15.00 13.48 -0.51
CA LEU A 31 15.66 13.60 0.79
C LEU A 31 17.16 13.90 0.65
N PRO A 32 17.76 14.65 1.59
CA PRO A 32 19.21 14.83 1.63
C PRO A 32 19.94 13.50 1.83
N LEU A 33 21.21 13.43 1.42
CA LEU A 33 22.00 12.18 1.41
C LEU A 33 22.27 11.59 2.80
N ASP A 34 22.09 12.36 3.86
CA ASP A 34 22.20 11.92 5.25
C ASP A 34 20.89 11.34 5.81
N THR A 35 19.82 11.37 5.01
CA THR A 35 18.47 10.98 5.42
C THR A 35 17.99 9.81 4.58
N ASN A 36 17.45 8.78 5.24
CA ASN A 36 17.01 7.56 4.57
C ASN A 36 15.64 7.08 5.07
N VAL A 37 14.77 6.72 4.13
CA VAL A 37 13.55 5.95 4.41
C VAL A 37 13.86 4.48 4.15
N GLN A 38 14.28 3.76 5.19
CA GLN A 38 14.72 2.38 5.04
C GLN A 38 13.58 1.43 4.66
N PHE A 39 12.39 1.65 5.21
CA PHE A 39 11.18 0.91 4.85
C PHE A 39 9.97 1.84 4.87
N MET A 40 9.10 1.68 3.89
CA MET A 40 7.81 2.37 3.81
C MET A 40 6.80 1.43 3.17
N THR A 41 5.66 1.24 3.84
CA THR A 41 4.55 0.45 3.31
C THR A 41 3.43 1.41 2.90
N VAL A 42 3.07 1.39 1.61
CA VAL A 42 1.94 2.14 1.08
C VAL A 42 0.81 1.16 0.77
N MET A 43 -0.41 1.49 1.19
CA MET A 43 -1.54 0.57 1.13
C MET A 43 -2.82 1.30 0.72
N ALA A 44 -3.71 0.62 -0.02
CA ALA A 44 -5.06 1.11 -0.21
C ALA A 44 -5.80 1.11 1.13
N THR A 45 -6.46 2.22 1.49
CA THR A 45 -7.01 2.45 2.85
C THR A 45 -7.93 1.33 3.36
N LYS A 46 -8.65 0.66 2.46
CA LYS A 46 -9.60 -0.41 2.80
C LYS A 46 -9.00 -1.81 2.66
N MET A 47 -7.71 -1.93 2.37
CA MET A 47 -7.07 -3.24 2.21
C MET A 47 -7.03 -3.95 3.57
N PRO A 48 -7.57 -5.18 3.70
CA PRO A 48 -7.68 -5.88 4.96
C PRO A 48 -6.35 -6.55 5.38
N PHE A 49 -5.19 -5.92 5.17
CA PHE A 49 -3.89 -6.53 5.47
C PHE A 49 -3.57 -6.51 6.97
N VAL A 50 -3.73 -5.37 7.64
CA VAL A 50 -3.37 -5.19 9.07
C VAL A 50 -4.47 -5.71 10.01
N GLY A 51 -5.69 -5.91 9.52
CA GLY A 51 -6.87 -6.34 10.29
C GLY A 51 -7.33 -7.78 10.04
N ARG A 52 -6.56 -8.60 9.31
CA ARG A 52 -6.88 -9.99 8.95
C ARG A 52 -6.77 -11.00 10.12
N GLY A 53 -6.96 -10.52 11.36
CA GLY A 53 -6.92 -11.33 12.58
C GLY A 53 -8.07 -12.33 12.66
#